data_AF-A0A2W5PWU3-F1
#
_entry.id   AF-A0A2W5PWU3-F1
#
_cell.length_a   1.000
_cell.length_b   1.000
_cell.length_c   1.000
_cell.angle_alpha   90.00
_cell.angle_beta   90.00
_cell.angle_gamma   90.00
#
_symmetry.space_group_name_H-M   'P 1'
#
loop_
_entity.id
_entity.type
_entity.pdbx_description
1 polymer ?
#
loop_
_entity_poly.entity_id
_entity_poly.type
_entity_poly.pdbx_seq_one_letter_code
_entity_poly.pdbx_strand_id
1 'polypeptide(L)'
;MPEADIRAGGVLGDLRVRRRGMGRIALLLAEDGESYGLPVLTRVKLLELEPRGLLLSGVEVYPGRNDKRDGPSYPQAWWCMPRSRPVSNQAARARQEAQEIGRTFSMHRQRR
;
A
#
# COMPACT_ATOMS: atom_id res chain seq x y z
N MET A 1 -17.39 32.23 12.14
CA MET A 1 -17.10 30.90 12.72
C MET A 1 -15.63 30.63 12.45
N PRO A 2 -14.76 30.44 13.45
CA PRO A 2 -13.40 30.01 13.16
C PRO A 2 -13.47 28.62 12.51
N GLU A 3 -12.84 28.46 11.34
CA GLU A 3 -12.64 27.14 10.74
C GLU A 3 -11.87 26.27 11.74
N ALA A 4 -12.50 25.18 12.18
CA ALA A 4 -11.79 24.19 12.96
C ALA A 4 -10.77 23.51 12.05
N ASP A 5 -9.49 23.82 12.24
CA ASP A 5 -8.38 23.06 11.67
C ASP A 5 -8.53 21.59 12.10
N ILE A 6 -9.08 20.74 11.24
CA ILE A 6 -9.11 19.28 11.47
C ILE A 6 -7.68 18.78 11.30
N ARG A 7 -6.91 18.77 12.40
CA ARG A 7 -5.57 18.17 12.44
C ARG A 7 -5.67 16.71 12.81
N ALA A 8 -6.15 15.89 11.87
CA ALA A 8 -5.95 14.45 11.96
C ALA A 8 -4.50 14.15 11.54
N GLY A 9 -3.73 13.49 12.41
CA GLY A 9 -2.44 12.92 12.04
C GLY A 9 -2.68 11.85 10.98
N GLY A 10 -2.54 12.22 9.70
CA GLY A 10 -2.75 11.29 8.59
C GLY A 10 -1.77 10.12 8.66
N VAL A 11 -2.20 8.95 8.20
CA VAL A 11 -1.33 7.77 8.12
C VAL A 11 -0.48 7.85 6.86
N LEU A 12 0.84 7.72 7.03
CA LEU A 12 1.80 7.70 5.92
C LEU A 12 2.02 6.27 5.45
N GLY A 13 2.16 6.09 4.14
CA GLY A 13 2.41 4.78 3.56
C GLY A 13 2.38 4.76 2.03
N ASP A 14 2.61 3.57 1.47
CA ASP A 14 2.51 3.28 0.04
C ASP A 14 1.07 2.83 -0.29
N LEU A 15 0.28 3.74 -0.86
CA LEU A 15 -1.07 3.43 -1.31
C LEU A 15 -1.04 2.60 -2.59
N ARG A 16 -1.52 1.36 -2.52
CA ARG A 16 -1.62 0.46 -3.67
C ARG A 16 -3.08 0.12 -3.96
N VAL A 17 -3.52 0.41 -5.18
CA VAL A 17 -4.84 0.01 -5.68
C VAL A 17 -4.67 -1.14 -6.66
N ARG A 18 -5.35 -2.26 -6.41
CA ARG A 18 -5.29 -3.45 -7.28
C ARG A 18 -6.65 -4.12 -7.45
N ARG A 19 -6.78 -4.91 -8.52
CA ARG A 19 -7.95 -5.76 -8.74
C ARG A 19 -7.93 -6.96 -7.77
N ARG A 20 -9.09 -7.33 -7.24
CA ARG A 20 -9.33 -8.56 -6.47
C ARG A 20 -10.68 -9.13 -6.87
N GLY A 21 -10.67 -10.25 -7.59
CA GLY A 21 -11.88 -10.77 -8.24
C GLY A 21 -12.49 -9.72 -9.19
N MET A 22 -13.80 -9.51 -9.09
CA MET A 22 -14.52 -8.50 -9.87
C MET A 22 -14.36 -7.06 -9.33
N GLY A 23 -13.77 -6.89 -8.14
CA GLY A 23 -13.65 -5.59 -7.47
C GLY A 23 -12.24 -5.00 -7.49
N ARG A 24 -12.11 -3.83 -6.87
CA ARG A 24 -10.82 -3.21 -6.51
C ARG A 24 -10.68 -3.14 -5.00
N ILE A 25 -9.44 -3.25 -4.54
CA ILE A 25 -9.04 -3.03 -3.16
C ILE A 25 -7.94 -1.96 -3.13
N ALA A 26 -7.92 -1.18 -2.05
CA ALA A 26 -6.85 -0.25 -1.74
C ALA A 26 -6.18 -0.69 -0.44
N LEU A 27 -4.85 -0.66 -0.45
CA LEU A 27 -3.98 -1.05 0.65
C LEU A 27 -3.08 0.13 0.93
N LEU A 28 -2.98 0.55 2.20
CA LEU A 28 -1.96 1.49 2.63
C LEU A 28 -0.89 0.70 3.37
N LEU A 29 0.26 0.48 2.73
CA LEU A 29 1.36 -0.25 3.34
C LEU A 29 2.25 0.70 4.12
N ALA A 30 2.73 0.27 5.28
CA ALA A 30 3.71 1.00 6.07
C ALA A 30 5.07 1.08 5.33
N GLU A 31 6.04 1.75 5.93
CA GLU A 31 7.37 1.95 5.33
C GLU A 31 8.14 0.64 5.06
N ASP A 32 7.82 -0.43 5.80
CA ASP A 32 8.35 -1.78 5.58
C ASP A 32 7.86 -2.43 4.27
N GLY A 33 6.78 -1.90 3.68
CA GLY A 33 6.17 -2.42 2.47
C GLY A 33 5.39 -3.73 2.67
N GLU A 34 5.22 -4.20 3.90
CA GLU A 34 4.56 -5.46 4.25
C GLU A 34 3.38 -5.25 5.19
N SER A 35 3.56 -4.43 6.23
CA SER A 35 2.53 -4.16 7.23
C SER A 35 1.48 -3.21 6.69
N TYR A 36 0.22 -3.41 7.10
CA TYR A 36 -0.87 -2.49 6.77
C TYR A 36 -0.88 -1.31 7.76
N GLY A 37 -0.77 -0.08 7.25
CA GLY A 37 -0.92 1.14 8.05
C GLY A 37 -2.39 1.46 8.38
N LEU A 38 -3.31 1.00 7.54
CA LEU A 38 -4.76 1.07 7.75
C LEU A 38 -5.43 -0.25 7.30
N PRO A 39 -6.62 -0.59 7.81
CA PRO A 39 -7.42 -1.70 7.32
C PRO A 39 -7.64 -1.64 5.80
N VAL A 40 -7.85 -2.80 5.18
CA VAL A 40 -8.05 -2.87 3.72
C VAL A 40 -9.36 -2.21 3.34
N LEU A 41 -9.31 -1.29 2.38
CA LEU A 41 -10.50 -0.72 1.77
C LEU A 41 -10.92 -1.60 0.58
N THR A 42 -12.14 -2.13 0.63
CA THR A 42 -12.72 -2.98 -0.42
C THR A 42 -13.79 -2.24 -1.22
N ARG A 43 -14.15 -2.78 -2.39
CA ARG A 43 -15.14 -2.19 -3.31
C ARG A 43 -14.81 -0.74 -3.68
N VAL A 44 -13.52 -0.49 -3.86
CA VAL A 44 -12.97 0.87 -3.98
C VAL A 44 -13.49 1.58 -5.23
N LYS A 45 -13.92 2.83 -5.04
CA LYS A 45 -14.27 3.77 -6.09
C LYS A 45 -13.46 5.06 -5.91
N LEU A 46 -12.92 5.59 -7.00
CA LEU A 46 -12.39 6.94 -7.05
C LEU A 46 -13.59 7.90 -7.18
N LEU A 47 -13.72 8.83 -6.25
CA LEU A 47 -14.79 9.83 -6.27
C LEU A 47 -14.31 11.14 -6.89
N GLU A 48 -13.13 11.61 -6.48
CA GLU A 48 -12.53 12.84 -6.97
C GLU A 48 -11.03 12.68 -7.20
N LEU A 49 -10.53 13.42 -8.18
CA LEU A 49 -9.12 13.58 -8.47
C LEU A 49 -8.82 15.07 -8.58
N GLU A 50 -8.05 15.57 -7.63
CA GLU A 50 -7.66 16.97 -7.52
C GLU A 50 -6.15 17.13 -7.63
N PRO A 51 -5.63 18.34 -7.94
CA PRO A 51 -4.19 18.57 -8.03
C PRO A 51 -3.41 18.21 -6.76
N ARG A 52 -4.05 18.31 -5.58
CA ARG A 52 -3.43 18.06 -4.27
C ARG A 52 -3.68 16.65 -3.72
N GLY A 53 -4.56 15.88 -4.32
CA GLY A 53 -5.01 14.64 -3.73
C GLY A 53 -6.09 13.90 -4.51
N LEU A 54 -6.49 12.77 -3.97
CA LEU A 54 -7.57 11.96 -4.52
C LEU A 54 -8.47 11.46 -3.39
N LEU A 55 -9.76 11.37 -3.67
CA LEU A 55 -10.76 10.85 -2.75
C LEU A 55 -11.17 9.44 -3.17
N LEU A 56 -10.89 8.47 -2.31
CA LEU A 56 -11.38 7.10 -2.46
C LEU A 56 -12.55 6.86 -1.52
N SER A 57 -13.51 6.06 -1.95
CA SER A 57 -14.54 5.50 -1.08
C SER A 57 -14.58 3.98 -1.20
N GLY A 58 -15.02 3.34 -0.13
CA GLY A 58 -15.18 1.89 -0.09
C GLY A 58 -15.67 1.41 1.27
N VAL A 59 -15.35 0.16 1.58
CA VAL A 59 -15.66 -0.47 2.86
C VAL A 59 -14.37 -0.96 3.50
N GLU A 60 -13.99 -0.36 4.63
CA GLU A 60 -12.88 -0.84 5.45
C GLU A 60 -13.26 -2.18 6.07
N VAL A 61 -12.37 -3.16 5.97
CA VAL A 61 -12.55 -4.49 6.56
C VAL A 61 -11.44 -4.71 7.59
N TYR A 62 -11.83 -4.82 8.85
CA TYR A 62 -10.90 -5.13 9.94
C TYR A 62 -10.62 -6.63 9.97
N PRO A 63 -9.40 -7.06 10.34
CA PRO A 63 -9.15 -8.47 10.58
C PRO A 63 -10.05 -8.97 11.73
N GLY A 64 -10.63 -10.16 11.57
CA GLY A 64 -11.35 -10.80 12.66
C GLY A 64 -10.40 -11.23 13.77
N ARG A 65 -10.92 -11.34 15.00
CA ARG A 65 -10.13 -11.80 16.16
C ARG A 65 -9.58 -13.22 16.01
N ASN A 66 -10.16 -14.02 15.11
CA ASN A 66 -9.75 -15.38 14.78
C ASN A 66 -9.76 -15.55 13.26
N ASP A 67 -8.77 -16.26 12.69
CA ASP A 67 -8.48 -16.42 11.25
C ASP A 67 -9.62 -16.91 10.35
N LYS A 68 -10.78 -17.26 10.91
CA LYS A 68 -11.89 -17.89 10.20
C LYS A 68 -12.99 -16.92 9.76
N ARG A 69 -12.95 -15.64 10.13
CA ARG A 69 -13.97 -14.64 9.73
C ARG A 69 -13.36 -13.25 9.51
N ASP A 70 -13.88 -12.55 8.51
CA ASP A 70 -13.67 -11.11 8.38
C ASP A 70 -14.24 -10.41 9.62
N GLY A 71 -13.52 -9.41 10.13
CA GLY A 71 -13.94 -8.60 11.26
C GLY A 71 -15.05 -7.61 10.90
N PRO A 72 -15.35 -6.65 11.78
CA PRO A 72 -16.33 -5.62 11.47
C PRO A 72 -15.91 -4.83 10.23
N SER A 73 -16.90 -4.35 9.48
CA SER A 73 -16.67 -3.57 8.27
C SER A 73 -17.47 -2.29 8.28
N TYR A 74 -16.88 -1.22 7.76
CA TYR A 74 -17.43 0.13 7.86
C TYR A 74 -17.28 0.87 6.53
N PRO A 75 -18.34 1.53 6.02
CA PRO A 75 -18.21 2.45 4.90
C PRO A 75 -17.25 3.58 5.27
N GLN A 76 -16.27 3.84 4.40
CA GLN A 76 -15.21 4.80 4.66
C GLN A 76 -14.79 5.55 3.40
N ALA A 77 -14.25 6.75 3.60
CA ALA A 77 -13.66 7.57 2.57
C ALA A 77 -12.26 8.01 2.98
N TRP A 78 -11.30 7.88 2.06
CA TRP A 78 -9.91 8.25 2.27
C TRP A 78 -9.55 9.43 1.39
N TRP A 79 -9.16 10.55 2.00
CA TRP A 79 -8.47 11.63 1.30
C TRP A 79 -6.98 11.33 1.28
N CYS A 80 -6.45 11.03 0.10
CA CYS A 80 -5.06 10.65 -0.09
C CYS A 80 -4.30 11.81 -0.72
N MET A 81 -3.25 12.28 -0.04
CA MET A 81 -2.34 13.29 -0.57
C MET A 81 -1.07 12.61 -1.07
N PRO A 82 -0.80 12.61 -2.39
CA PRO A 82 0.46 12.11 -2.93
C PRO A 82 1.63 12.86 -2.29
N ARG A 83 2.66 12.11 -1.92
CA ARG A 83 3.95 12.67 -1.51
C ARG A 83 5.02 12.19 -2.46
N SER A 84 6.05 13.01 -2.63
CA SER A 84 7.25 12.60 -3.35
C SER A 84 7.82 11.36 -2.67
N ARG A 85 7.75 10.22 -3.36
CA ARG A 85 8.35 8.98 -2.88
C ARG A 85 9.86 9.20 -2.88
N PRO A 86 10.57 9.11 -1.74
CA PRO A 86 12.02 9.01 -1.80
C PRO A 86 12.34 7.77 -2.64
N VAL A 87 13.16 7.93 -3.67
CA VAL A 87 13.50 6.87 -4.61
C VAL A 87 14.17 5.77 -3.79
N SER A 88 13.43 4.73 -3.40
CA SER A 88 13.98 3.67 -2.58
C SER A 88 14.90 2.86 -3.49
N ASN A 89 16.20 2.88 -3.19
CA ASN A 89 17.20 2.07 -3.90
C ASN A 89 16.98 0.56 -3.72
N GLN A 90 15.87 0.10 -3.12
CA GLN A 90 15.54 -1.31 -2.96
C GLN A 90 15.44 -2.05 -4.29
N ALA A 91 14.85 -1.44 -5.33
CA ALA A 91 14.82 -2.06 -6.66
C ALA A 91 16.24 -2.16 -7.27
N ALA A 92 17.13 -1.21 -6.96
CA ALA A 92 18.53 -1.26 -7.37
C ALA A 92 19.34 -2.30 -6.58
N ARG A 93 19.09 -2.41 -5.26
CA ARG A 93 19.70 -3.42 -4.37
C ARG A 93 19.28 -4.84 -4.75
N ALA A 94 17.99 -5.08 -4.96
CA ALA A 94 17.48 -6.38 -5.42
C ALA A 94 18.06 -6.79 -6.78
N ARG A 95 18.30 -5.82 -7.69
CA ARG A 95 19.01 -6.07 -8.96
C ARG A 95 20.48 -6.42 -8.76
N GLN A 96 21.16 -5.78 -7.82
CA GLN A 96 22.55 -6.09 -7.48
C GLN A 96 22.69 -7.49 -6.86
N GLU A 97 21.83 -7.83 -5.88
CA GLU A 97 21.81 -9.15 -5.26
C GLU A 97 21.54 -10.26 -6.29
N ALA A 98 20.57 -10.08 -7.18
CA ALA A 98 20.29 -11.04 -8.25
C ALA A 98 21.50 -11.21 -9.21
N GLN A 99 22.25 -10.14 -9.49
CA GLN A 99 23.47 -10.20 -10.30
C GLN A 99 24.61 -10.92 -9.58
N GLU A 100 24.80 -10.68 -8.28
CA GLU A 100 25.80 -11.37 -7.44
C GLU A 100 25.51 -12.86 -7.32
N ILE A 101 24.24 -13.22 -7.12
CA ILE A 101 23.79 -14.61 -7.11
C ILE A 101 24.06 -15.26 -8.47
N GLY A 102 23.66 -14.61 -9.57
CA GLY A 102 23.92 -15.10 -10.93
C GLY A 102 25.41 -15.28 -11.25
N ARG A 103 26.27 -14.38 -10.77
CA ARG A 103 27.74 -14.50 -10.89
C ARG A 103 28.28 -15.69 -10.12
N THR A 104 27.82 -15.89 -8.88
CA THR A 104 28.23 -17.02 -8.04
C THR A 104 27.87 -18.37 -8.69
N PHE A 105 26.65 -18.50 -9.20
CA PHE A 105 26.21 -19.72 -9.90
C PHE A 105 26.96 -19.96 -11.21
N SER A 106 27.33 -18.91 -11.95
CA SER A 106 28.08 -19.02 -13.19
C SER A 106 29.53 -19.47 -12.96
N MET A 107 30.18 -18.99 -11.89
CA MET A 107 31.53 -19.41 -11.51
C MET A 107 31.58 -20.88 -11.03
N HIS A 108 30.52 -21.37 -10.40
CA HIS A 108 30.45 -22.77 -9.96
C HIS A 108 30.29 -23.76 -11.13
N ARG A 109 29.69 -23.32 -12.24
CA ARG A 109 29.48 -24.15 -13.44
C ARG A 109 30.75 -24.35 -14.28
N GLN A 110 31.73 -23.47 -14.18
CA GLN A 110 33.01 -23.55 -14.91
C GLN A 110 34.08 -24.43 -14.24
N ARG A 111 33.81 -24.97 -13.04
CA ARG A 111 34.77 -25.80 -12.27
C ARG A 111 34.45 -27.30 -12.28
N ARG A 112 33.61 -27.77 -13.22
CA ARG A 112 33.31 -29.18 -13.44
C ARG A 112 33.72 -29.62 -14.83
#